data_AF-A0A348SDF2-F1
#
_entry.id   AF-A0A348SDF2-F1
#
_cell.length_a   1.000
_cell.length_b   1.000
_cell.length_c   1.000
_cell.angle_alpha   90.00
_cell.angle_beta   90.00
_cell.angle_gamma   90.00
#
_symmetry.space_group_name_H-M   'P 1'
#
loop_
_entity.id
_entity.type
_entity.pdbx_description
1 polymer ?
#
loop_
_entity_poly.entity_id
_entity_poly.type
_entity_poly.pdbx_seq_one_letter_code
_entity_poly.pdbx_strand_id
1 'polypeptide(L)'
;MEIMGIKIPTIITENSGIRCEGCREQITGTPFRVSVLDIIATEVAPSFEQASPINPGPFQFCKKPECPALWMSRNSWYTCQQSEVREIMRPVPIQLPGGANGLGLCDGLHQSAHEFIPA
;
A
#
# COMPACT_ATOMS: atom_id res chain seq x y z
N MET A 1 -11.43 21.74 30.28
CA MET A 1 -10.51 22.06 31.39
C MET A 1 -10.39 23.59 31.46
N GLU A 2 -10.47 24.19 32.64
CA GLU A 2 -10.21 25.62 32.83
C GLU A 2 -8.89 25.79 33.57
N ILE A 3 -8.01 26.63 33.02
CA ILE A 3 -6.77 27.07 33.65
C ILE A 3 -6.83 28.60 33.65
N MET A 4 -6.75 29.22 34.82
CA MET A 4 -6.72 30.69 34.98
C MET A 4 -7.89 31.44 34.33
N GLY A 5 -9.11 30.88 34.35
CA GLY A 5 -10.30 31.52 33.79
C GLY A 5 -10.38 31.51 32.26
N ILE A 6 -9.43 30.84 31.59
CA ILE A 6 -9.48 30.60 30.14
C ILE A 6 -10.08 29.20 29.92
N LYS A 7 -11.21 29.16 29.23
CA LYS A 7 -11.83 27.90 28.78
C LYS A 7 -10.94 27.31 27.69
N ILE A 8 -10.22 26.24 28.01
CA ILE A 8 -9.49 25.44 27.03
C ILE A 8 -10.46 24.37 26.53
N PRO A 9 -11.05 24.50 25.31
CA PRO A 9 -11.80 23.41 24.71
C PRO A 9 -10.78 22.34 24.32
N THR A 10 -10.52 21.42 25.23
CA THR A 10 -9.73 20.23 24.92
C THR A 10 -10.57 19.41 23.94
N ILE A 11 -10.32 19.54 22.64
CA ILE A 11 -10.81 18.58 21.65
C ILE A 11 -9.97 17.32 21.88
N ILE A 12 -10.45 16.46 22.79
CA ILE A 12 -9.94 15.10 22.98
C ILE A 12 -10.67 14.19 21.99
N THR A 13 -10.59 14.52 20.71
CA THR A 13 -10.61 13.45 19.70
C THR A 13 -9.15 13.09 19.54
N GLU A 14 -8.77 11.86 19.88
CA GLU A 14 -7.45 11.36 19.54
C GLU A 14 -7.22 11.69 18.06
N ASN A 15 -6.19 12.48 17.77
CA ASN A 15 -5.67 12.64 16.42
C ASN A 15 -5.08 11.28 16.03
N SER A 16 -5.91 10.28 15.76
CA SER A 16 -5.46 9.05 15.13
C SER A 16 -5.15 9.44 13.68
N GLY A 17 -3.93 9.93 13.46
CA GLY A 17 -3.46 10.41 12.15
C GLY A 17 -3.38 9.33 11.08
N ILE A 18 -3.74 8.08 11.41
CA ILE A 18 -3.73 6.97 10.48
C ILE A 18 -4.88 7.12 9.49
N ARG A 19 -4.51 7.27 8.22
CA ARG A 19 -5.45 7.33 7.09
C ARG A 19 -5.26 6.12 6.21
N CYS A 20 -6.36 5.66 5.64
CA CYS A 20 -6.36 4.56 4.67
C CYS A 20 -5.65 5.00 3.39
N GLU A 21 -4.71 4.19 2.91
CA GLU A 21 -4.01 4.47 1.63
C GLU A 21 -4.96 4.39 0.42
N GLY A 22 -6.01 3.58 0.52
CA GLY A 22 -7.05 3.45 -0.49
C GLY A 22 -8.02 4.63 -0.51
N CYS A 23 -8.84 4.81 0.54
CA CYS A 23 -9.90 5.83 0.52
C CYS A 23 -9.52 7.18 1.17
N ARG A 24 -8.35 7.30 1.81
CA ARG A 24 -7.87 8.51 2.54
C ARG A 24 -8.70 8.92 3.76
N GLU A 25 -9.75 8.17 4.08
CA GLU A 25 -10.52 8.29 5.31
C GLU A 25 -9.68 7.90 6.53
N GLN A 26 -10.04 8.44 7.69
CA GLN A 26 -9.47 8.05 8.97
C GLN A 26 -9.78 6.57 9.26
N ILE A 27 -8.78 5.81 9.71
CA ILE A 27 -8.99 4.41 10.09
C ILE A 27 -9.51 4.36 11.53
N THR A 28 -10.62 3.66 11.74
CA THR A 28 -11.15 3.35 13.07
C THR A 28 -10.77 1.92 13.47
N GLY A 29 -10.14 1.78 14.64
CA GLY A 29 -9.64 0.48 15.14
C GLY A 29 -8.33 0.04 14.50
N THR A 30 -8.07 -1.28 14.48
CA THR A 30 -6.82 -1.85 13.96
C THR A 30 -6.81 -1.84 12.43
N PRO A 31 -5.81 -1.21 11.77
CA PRO A 31 -5.67 -1.25 10.33
C PRO A 31 -5.25 -2.63 9.84
N PHE A 32 -5.70 -3.01 8.65
CA PHE A 32 -5.06 -4.06 7.87
C PHE A 32 -3.80 -3.50 7.22
N ARG A 33 -2.69 -4.24 7.24
CA ARG A 33 -1.40 -3.77 6.73
C ARG A 33 -0.96 -4.65 5.57
N VAL A 34 -0.43 -4.03 4.54
CA VAL A 34 0.22 -4.71 3.40
C VAL A 34 1.65 -4.22 3.30
N SER A 35 2.58 -5.16 3.28
CA SER A 35 3.98 -4.96 2.95
C SER A 35 4.27 -5.59 1.61
N VAL A 36 5.03 -4.89 0.78
CA VAL A 36 5.46 -5.37 -0.53
C VAL A 36 6.86 -5.93 -0.39
N LEU A 37 7.02 -7.21 -0.71
CA LEU A 37 8.31 -7.89 -0.62
C LEU A 37 9.23 -7.33 -1.71
N ASP A 38 10.26 -6.59 -1.34
CA ASP A 38 11.20 -6.05 -2.32
C ASP A 38 12.17 -7.14 -2.82
N ILE A 39 11.71 -7.98 -3.75
CA ILE A 39 12.52 -9.04 -4.37
C ILE A 39 13.46 -8.53 -5.46
N ILE A 40 13.33 -7.26 -5.86
CA ILE A 40 14.16 -6.65 -6.89
C ILE A 40 15.23 -5.73 -6.31
N ALA A 41 15.24 -5.54 -4.98
CA ALA A 41 16.31 -4.85 -4.28
C ALA A 41 17.66 -5.46 -4.65
N THR A 42 18.55 -4.62 -5.17
CA THR A 42 19.94 -5.00 -5.36
C THR A 42 20.61 -5.15 -4.01
N GLU A 43 21.51 -6.13 -3.85
CA GLU A 43 22.29 -6.28 -2.60
C GLU A 43 23.17 -5.05 -2.32
N VAL A 44 23.49 -4.27 -3.36
CA VAL A 44 24.18 -2.99 -3.25
C VAL A 44 23.18 -1.92 -2.85
N ALA A 45 23.50 -1.19 -1.78
CA ALA A 45 22.70 -0.06 -1.34
C ALA A 45 22.59 0.98 -2.48
N PRO A 46 21.39 1.51 -2.75
CA PRO A 46 21.23 2.58 -3.74
C PRO A 46 22.03 3.80 -3.33
N SER A 47 22.47 4.61 -4.31
CA SER A 47 23.06 5.90 -3.97
C SER A 47 22.01 6.78 -3.28
N PHE A 48 22.44 7.72 -2.44
CA PHE A 48 21.50 8.64 -1.76
C PHE A 48 20.62 9.45 -2.72
N GLU A 49 21.03 9.57 -3.99
CA GLU A 49 20.31 10.31 -5.03
C GLU A 49 19.30 9.44 -5.79
N GLN A 50 19.32 8.11 -5.57
CA GLN A 50 18.45 7.16 -6.24
C GLN A 50 17.23 6.83 -5.36
N ALA A 51 16.04 7.05 -5.89
CA ALA A 51 14.82 6.56 -5.27
C ALA A 51 14.77 5.02 -5.35
N SER A 52 14.30 4.38 -4.28
CA SER A 52 14.01 2.95 -4.32
C SER A 52 12.99 2.67 -5.44
N PRO A 53 13.19 1.65 -6.29
CA PRO A 53 12.22 1.26 -7.32
C PRO A 53 10.85 0.91 -6.74
N ILE A 54 10.82 0.39 -5.51
CA ILE A 54 9.61 0.00 -4.80
C ILE A 54 9.67 0.55 -3.37
N ASN A 55 8.56 1.13 -2.91
CA ASN A 55 8.34 1.39 -1.49
C ASN A 55 7.72 0.13 -0.85
N PRO A 56 8.41 -0.55 0.08
CA PRO A 56 7.92 -1.81 0.65
C PRO A 56 6.78 -1.63 1.68
N GLY A 57 6.41 -0.40 2.04
CA GLY A 57 5.36 -0.13 3.04
C GLY A 57 5.91 -0.11 4.49
N PRO A 58 5.06 -0.36 5.51
CA PRO A 58 3.71 -0.94 5.44
C PRO A 58 2.62 0.06 5.03
N PHE A 59 1.82 -0.31 4.03
CA PHE A 59 0.61 0.41 3.63
C PHE A 59 -0.56 0.01 4.52
N GLN A 60 -1.37 0.97 4.96
CA GLN A 60 -2.43 0.75 5.94
C GLN A 60 -3.81 0.97 5.32
N PHE A 61 -4.73 0.04 5.58
CA PHE A 61 -6.07 0.02 5.00
C PHE A 61 -7.15 -0.08 6.07
N CYS A 62 -8.26 0.61 5.82
CA CYS A 62 -9.49 0.38 6.58
C CYS A 62 -10.13 -0.95 6.16
N LYS A 63 -11.22 -1.35 6.84
CA LYS A 63 -11.89 -2.65 6.62
C LYS A 63 -12.56 -2.83 5.25
N LYS A 64 -12.55 -1.79 4.39
CA LYS A 64 -13.14 -1.82 3.06
C LYS A 64 -12.27 -2.67 2.12
N PRO A 65 -12.74 -3.83 1.63
CA PRO A 65 -11.93 -4.77 0.84
C PRO A 65 -11.43 -4.18 -0.48
N GLU A 66 -12.08 -3.14 -1.00
CA GLU A 66 -11.69 -2.44 -2.23
C GLU A 66 -10.50 -1.49 -2.04
N CYS A 67 -10.18 -1.08 -0.82
CA CYS A 67 -9.15 -0.06 -0.57
C CYS A 67 -7.74 -0.42 -1.03
N PRO A 68 -7.25 -1.67 -0.88
CA PRO A 68 -5.98 -2.07 -1.46
C PRO A 68 -5.95 -1.96 -2.99
N ALA A 69 -7.01 -2.39 -3.69
CA ALA A 69 -7.09 -2.26 -5.14
C ALA A 69 -7.07 -0.80 -5.59
N LEU A 70 -7.83 0.08 -4.92
CA LEU A 70 -7.78 1.53 -5.18
C LEU A 70 -6.37 2.11 -5.00
N TRP A 71 -5.64 1.67 -3.97
CA TRP A 71 -4.26 2.11 -3.76
C TRP A 71 -3.33 1.61 -4.87
N MET A 72 -3.43 0.34 -5.27
CA MET A 72 -2.65 -0.22 -6.37
C MET A 72 -2.90 0.54 -7.68
N SER A 73 -4.16 0.79 -8.00
CA SER A 73 -4.60 1.53 -9.18
C SER A 73 -3.96 2.92 -9.25
N ARG A 74 -3.97 3.65 -8.13
CA ARG A 74 -3.35 4.99 -8.03
C ARG A 74 -1.83 4.98 -8.17
N ASN A 75 -1.18 3.88 -7.79
CA ASN A 75 0.25 3.69 -7.96
C ASN A 75 0.62 3.11 -9.33
N SER A 76 -0.37 2.93 -10.23
CA SER A 76 -0.19 2.29 -11.55
C SER A 76 0.30 0.85 -11.47
N TRP A 77 -0.13 0.12 -10.43
CA TRP A 77 0.18 -1.29 -10.24
C TRP A 77 -0.95 -2.17 -10.77
N TYR A 78 -0.57 -3.38 -11.19
CA TYR A 78 -1.49 -4.39 -11.69
C TYR A 78 -1.75 -5.43 -10.61
N THR A 79 -2.91 -6.08 -10.63
CA THR A 79 -3.22 -7.19 -9.73
C THR A 79 -3.22 -8.50 -10.50
N CYS A 80 -2.69 -9.56 -9.89
CA CYS A 80 -2.88 -10.89 -10.43
C CYS A 80 -4.33 -11.31 -10.23
N GLN A 81 -4.99 -11.76 -11.30
CA GLN A 81 -6.41 -12.16 -11.28
C GLN A 81 -6.68 -13.34 -10.34
N GLN A 82 -5.67 -14.15 -10.06
CA GLN A 82 -5.76 -15.33 -9.20
C GLN A 82 -5.31 -15.06 -7.76
N SER A 83 -4.99 -13.81 -7.43
CA SER A 83 -4.51 -13.44 -6.10
C SER A 83 -5.57 -12.74 -5.26
N GLU A 84 -5.48 -12.96 -3.95
CA GLU A 84 -6.17 -12.14 -2.96
C GLU A 84 -5.17 -11.20 -2.26
N VAL A 85 -5.66 -10.09 -1.69
CA VAL A 85 -4.80 -9.16 -0.95
C VAL A 85 -4.42 -9.78 0.39
N ARG A 86 -3.11 -9.76 0.70
CA ARG A 86 -2.55 -10.34 1.93
C ARG A 86 -1.56 -9.38 2.59
N GLU A 87 -1.16 -9.71 3.81
CA GLU A 87 -0.21 -8.90 4.59
C GLU A 87 1.15 -8.78 3.89
N ILE A 88 1.57 -9.80 3.14
CA ILE A 88 2.76 -9.75 2.29
C ILE A 88 2.33 -10.00 0.85
N MET A 89 2.58 -9.02 -0.01
CA MET A 89 2.39 -9.12 -1.46
C MET A 89 3.74 -9.14 -2.16
N ARG A 90 3.84 -9.88 -3.28
CA ARG A 90 5.06 -10.02 -4.07
C ARG A 90 4.94 -9.21 -5.36
N PRO A 91 5.86 -8.27 -5.61
CA PRO A 91 5.93 -7.56 -6.88
C PRO A 91 6.52 -8.47 -7.96
N VAL A 92 5.96 -8.37 -9.14
CA VAL A 92 6.39 -9.06 -10.35
C VAL A 92 6.60 -8.01 -11.43
N PRO A 93 7.82 -7.85 -11.96
CA PRO A 93 8.05 -6.99 -13.12
C PRO A 93 7.27 -7.51 -14.32
N ILE A 94 6.55 -6.61 -15.00
CA ILE A 94 5.76 -6.96 -16.19
C ILE A 94 6.09 -6.01 -17.34
N GLN A 95 6.00 -6.55 -18.56
CA GLN A 95 6.08 -5.76 -19.78
C GLN A 95 4.68 -5.35 -20.20
N LEU A 96 4.43 -4.05 -20.31
CA LEU A 96 3.16 -3.50 -20.78
C LEU A 96 3.14 -3.35 -22.30
N PRO A 97 1.95 -3.34 -22.93
CA PRO A 97 1.80 -2.96 -24.33
C PRO A 97 2.51 -1.63 -24.63
N GLY A 98 3.24 -1.56 -25.74
CA GLY A 98 4.03 -0.38 -26.10
C GLY A 98 5.44 -0.35 -25.49
N GLY A 99 5.88 -1.42 -24.81
CA GLY A 99 7.26 -1.55 -24.33
C GLY A 99 7.57 -0.81 -23.03
N ALA A 100 6.55 -0.32 -22.33
CA ALA A 100 6.71 0.24 -20.98
C ALA A 100 6.88 -0.88 -19.95
N ASN A 101 7.62 -0.60 -18.88
CA ASN A 101 7.74 -1.50 -17.73
C ASN A 101 6.67 -1.17 -16.70
N GLY A 102 6.10 -2.19 -16.07
CA GLY A 102 5.13 -2.07 -14.99
C GLY A 102 5.40 -3.04 -13.86
N LEU A 103 4.60 -2.93 -12.81
CA LEU A 103 4.63 -3.84 -11.67
C LEU A 103 3.26 -4.47 -11.48
N GLY A 104 3.22 -5.79 -11.43
CA GLY A 104 2.10 -6.57 -10.94
C GLY A 104 2.31 -6.99 -9.49
N LEU A 105 1.25 -7.13 -8.71
CA LEU A 105 1.28 -7.75 -7.39
C LEU A 105 0.59 -9.11 -7.39
N CYS A 106 1.23 -10.05 -6.71
CA CYS A 106 0.75 -11.40 -6.49
C CYS A 106 0.83 -11.77 -5.00
N ASP A 107 -0.09 -12.62 -4.54
CA ASP A 107 -0.07 -13.17 -3.17
C ASP A 107 0.99 -14.26 -2.95
N GLY A 108 1.58 -14.76 -4.03
CA GLY A 108 2.62 -15.78 -4.04
C GLY A 108 2.14 -17.18 -3.65
N LEU A 109 0.84 -17.47 -3.65
CA LEU A 109 0.30 -18.78 -3.26
C LEU A 109 0.01 -19.70 -4.44
N HIS A 110 -0.29 -19.15 -5.62
CA HIS A 110 -0.66 -19.96 -6.77
C HIS A 110 0.57 -20.35 -7.61
N GLN A 111 0.48 -21.49 -8.30
CA GLN A 111 1.55 -22.05 -9.15
C GLN A 111 1.29 -21.90 -10.65
N SER A 112 0.07 -21.49 -11.01
CA SER A 112 -0.36 -21.16 -12.37
C SER A 112 0.31 -19.90 -12.90
N ALA A 113 0.29 -19.75 -14.23
CA ALA A 113 0.78 -18.53 -14.87
C ALA A 113 0.02 -17.29 -14.35
N HIS A 114 0.76 -16.21 -14.10
CA HIS A 114 0.16 -14.94 -13.71
C HIS A 114 -0.59 -14.31 -14.88
N GLU A 115 -1.83 -13.93 -14.65
CA GLU A 115 -2.58 -13.01 -15.49
C GLU A 115 -2.73 -11.69 -14.72
N PHE A 116 -2.10 -10.63 -15.22
CA PHE A 116 -2.10 -9.31 -14.58
C PHE A 116 -3.12 -8.40 -15.27
N ILE A 117 -4.03 -7.86 -14.46
CA ILE A 117 -5.05 -6.90 -14.89
C ILE A 117 -4.85 -5.57 -14.17
N PRO A 118 -5.28 -4.43 -14.74
CA PRO A 118 -5.31 -3.17 -14.00
C PRO A 118 -6.08 -3.33 -12.69
N ALA A 119 -5.53 -2.78 -11.60
CA ALA A 119 -6.12 -2.83 -10.26
C ALA A 119 -7.26 -1.82 -10.08
#